data_AF-A0AA91GIK1-F1
#
_entry.id   AF-A0AA91GIK1-F1
#
_cell.length_a   1.000
_cell.length_b   1.000
_cell.length_c   1.000
_cell.angle_alpha   90.00
_cell.angle_beta   90.00
_cell.angle_gamma   90.00
#
_symmetry.space_group_name_H-M   'P 1'
#
loop_
_entity.id
_entity.type
_entity.pdbx_description
1 polymer ?
#
loop_
_entity_poly.entity_id
_entity_poly.type
_entity_poly.pdbx_seq_one_letter_code
_entity_poly.pdbx_strand_id
1 'polypeptide(L)'
;MEDNQQKDIHRAVNPGDVISEEPQAVEEKAEQLAVDSPDITGDHIKVPTYFVVDEPDGSQKPLHHVKDAEEISDVIRQARVDEEGNRVWS
;
A
#
# COMPACT_ATOMS: atom_id res chain seq x y z
N MET A 1 -19.31 -33.77 -9.71
CA MET A 1 -17.91 -33.32 -9.61
C MET A 1 -17.81 -32.14 -10.54
N GLU A 2 -18.06 -30.95 -10.01
CA GLU A 2 -18.02 -29.71 -10.80
C GLU A 2 -16.57 -29.24 -10.86
N ASP A 3 -15.98 -29.36 -12.05
CA ASP A 3 -14.70 -28.77 -12.41
C ASP A 3 -14.81 -27.24 -12.32
N ASN A 4 -14.58 -26.70 -11.13
CA ASN A 4 -14.43 -25.26 -10.90
C ASN A 4 -12.98 -24.85 -11.23
N GLN A 5 -12.53 -25.07 -12.46
CA GLN A 5 -11.34 -24.40 -12.98
C GLN A 5 -11.75 -22.96 -13.29
N GLN A 6 -11.66 -22.12 -12.26
CA GLN A 6 -11.82 -20.68 -12.38
C GLN A 6 -10.86 -20.22 -13.47
N LYS A 7 -11.42 -19.84 -14.63
CA LYS A 7 -10.66 -19.31 -15.76
C LYS A 7 -9.70 -18.25 -15.22
N ASP A 8 -8.42 -18.40 -15.52
CA ASP A 8 -7.40 -17.36 -15.41
C ASP A 8 -7.87 -16.15 -16.23
N ILE A 9 -8.74 -15.35 -15.64
CA ILE A 9 -8.98 -14.00 -16.08
C ILE A 9 -7.66 -13.30 -15.79
N HIS A 10 -6.93 -12.94 -16.85
CA HIS A 10 -5.82 -12.01 -16.74
C HIS A 10 -6.40 -10.69 -16.21
N ARG A 11 -6.55 -10.61 -14.89
CA ARG A 11 -6.93 -9.40 -14.18
C ARG A 11 -5.78 -8.44 -14.46
N ALA A 12 -6.07 -7.29 -15.04
CA ALA A 12 -5.07 -6.24 -15.25
C ALA A 12 -4.57 -5.61 -13.91
N VAL A 13 -4.90 -6.23 -12.78
CA VAL A 13 -4.54 -5.82 -11.43
C VAL A 13 -3.74 -6.94 -10.79
N ASN A 14 -2.66 -6.58 -10.10
CA ASN A 14 -1.89 -7.55 -9.34
C ASN A 14 -2.76 -8.10 -8.20
N PRO A 15 -2.58 -9.36 -7.77
CA PRO A 15 -3.37 -9.92 -6.67
C PRO A 15 -3.35 -9.06 -5.41
N GLY A 16 -2.22 -8.41 -5.10
CA GLY A 16 -2.10 -7.52 -3.95
C GLY A 16 -2.63 -6.09 -4.17
N ASP A 17 -3.23 -5.78 -5.32
CA ASP A 17 -4.05 -4.57 -5.53
C ASP A 17 -5.52 -4.78 -5.11
N VAL A 18 -5.88 -6.00 -4.74
CA VAL A 18 -7.24 -6.37 -4.31
C VAL A 18 -7.37 -6.12 -2.82
N ILE A 19 -8.34 -5.29 -2.43
CA ILE A 19 -8.65 -5.01 -1.04
C ILE A 19 -9.57 -6.11 -0.49
N SER A 20 -9.23 -6.66 0.67
CA SER A 20 -10.10 -7.59 1.39
C SER A 20 -11.39 -6.89 1.84
N GLU A 21 -12.53 -7.57 1.71
CA GLU A 21 -13.81 -7.07 2.25
C GLU A 21 -13.88 -7.23 3.78
N GLU A 22 -13.02 -8.07 4.37
CA GLU A 22 -12.93 -8.27 5.80
C GLU A 22 -12.12 -7.15 6.47
N PRO A 23 -12.54 -6.66 7.66
CA PRO A 23 -11.74 -5.73 8.45
C PRO A 23 -10.40 -6.36 8.85
N GLN A 24 -9.32 -5.60 8.72
CA GLN A 24 -7.96 -6.02 9.09
C GLN A 24 -7.30 -4.98 9.99
N ALA A 25 -6.45 -5.44 10.89
CA ALA A 25 -5.64 -4.57 11.75
C ALA A 25 -4.57 -3.81 10.95
N VAL A 26 -4.01 -2.76 11.54
CA VAL A 26 -2.96 -1.95 10.88
C VAL A 26 -1.71 -2.78 10.64
N GLU A 27 -1.34 -3.61 11.61
CA GLU A 27 -0.19 -4.50 11.55
C GLU A 27 -0.33 -5.51 10.40
N GLU A 28 -1.52 -6.09 10.23
CA GLU A 28 -1.80 -7.02 9.13
C GLU A 28 -1.74 -6.34 7.77
N LYS A 29 -2.18 -5.08 7.67
CA LYS A 29 -2.08 -4.29 6.43
C LYS A 29 -0.66 -3.87 6.12
N ALA A 30 0.17 -3.64 7.13
CA ALA A 30 1.57 -3.25 6.97
C ALA A 30 2.43 -4.34 6.31
N GLU A 31 2.06 -5.61 6.48
CA GLU A 31 2.77 -6.75 5.92
C GLU A 31 2.32 -7.12 4.49
N GLN A 32 1.25 -6.51 3.97
CA GLN A 32 0.69 -6.85 2.66
C GLN A 32 1.54 -6.32 1.50
N LEU A 33 1.76 -7.18 0.49
CA LEU A 33 2.54 -6.89 -0.70
C LEU A 33 1.67 -6.91 -1.96
N ALA A 34 1.73 -5.83 -2.74
CA ALA A 34 1.13 -5.68 -4.06
C ALA A 34 1.88 -6.50 -5.11
N VAL A 35 3.21 -6.49 -5.01
CA VAL A 35 4.13 -7.23 -5.89
C VAL A 35 5.19 -7.89 -5.02
N ASP A 36 5.44 -9.16 -5.29
CA ASP A 36 6.56 -9.93 -4.75
C ASP A 36 7.09 -10.86 -5.86
N SER A 37 7.93 -10.33 -6.73
CA SER A 37 8.38 -11.01 -7.95
C SER A 37 9.71 -10.45 -8.45
N PRO A 38 10.52 -11.24 -9.20
CA PRO A 38 11.64 -10.70 -9.97
C PRO A 38 11.15 -9.72 -11.04
N ASP A 39 11.93 -8.68 -11.28
CA ASP A 39 11.76 -7.74 -12.38
C ASP A 39 12.47 -8.22 -13.66
N ILE A 40 12.39 -7.42 -14.72
CA ILE A 40 12.99 -7.75 -16.02
C ILE A 40 14.53 -7.81 -15.98
N THR A 41 15.16 -7.21 -14.97
CA THR A 41 16.61 -7.20 -14.76
C THR A 41 17.08 -8.37 -13.89
N GLY A 42 16.15 -9.07 -13.24
CA GLY A 42 16.40 -10.20 -12.34
C GLY A 42 16.45 -9.81 -10.86
N ASP A 43 16.23 -8.53 -10.53
CA ASP A 43 16.14 -8.07 -9.15
C ASP A 43 14.76 -8.42 -8.56
N HIS A 44 14.74 -8.91 -7.32
CA HIS A 44 13.49 -9.25 -6.64
C HIS A 44 12.86 -8.03 -5.99
N ILE A 45 11.74 -7.56 -6.53
CA ILE A 45 11.07 -6.35 -6.08
C ILE A 45 9.90 -6.72 -5.18
N LYS A 46 9.85 -6.06 -4.02
CA LYS A 46 8.71 -6.06 -3.10
C LYS A 46 8.07 -4.69 -3.09
N VAL A 47 6.78 -4.64 -3.38
CA VAL A 47 5.99 -3.41 -3.34
C VAL A 47 4.89 -3.57 -2.29
N PRO A 48 4.83 -2.73 -1.24
CA PRO A 48 3.76 -2.77 -0.25
C PRO A 48 2.40 -2.41 -0.86
N THR A 49 1.33 -3.05 -0.40
CA THR A 49 -0.04 -2.65 -0.74
C THR A 49 -0.46 -1.38 -0.01
N TYR A 50 -0.04 -1.24 1.26
CA TYR A 50 -0.36 -0.11 2.13
C TYR A 50 0.91 0.60 2.63
N PHE A 51 0.82 1.92 2.77
CA PHE A 51 1.78 2.74 3.48
C PHE A 51 1.19 3.11 4.85
N VAL A 52 1.86 2.74 5.93
CA VAL A 52 1.45 3.14 7.28
C VAL A 52 2.02 4.52 7.58
N VAL A 53 1.14 5.46 7.89
CA VAL A 53 1.47 6.85 8.22
C VAL A 53 1.11 7.14 9.67
N ASP A 54 2.03 7.78 10.38
CA ASP A 54 1.75 8.32 11.71
C ASP A 54 1.10 9.70 11.59
N GLU A 55 -0.10 9.85 12.15
CA GLU A 55 -0.83 11.12 12.20
C GLU A 55 -0.38 11.98 13.40
N PRO A 56 -0.59 13.30 13.38
CA PRO A 56 -0.19 14.20 14.46
C PRO A 56 -0.77 13.87 15.84
N ASP A 57 -1.92 13.18 15.87
CA ASP A 57 -2.58 12.74 17.10
C ASP A 57 -1.98 11.44 17.67
N GLY A 58 -0.98 10.86 17.00
CA GLY A 58 -0.30 9.63 17.37
C GLY A 58 -1.00 8.36 16.88
N SER A 59 -2.09 8.48 16.10
CA SER A 59 -2.72 7.34 15.45
C SER A 59 -1.95 6.90 14.20
N GLN A 60 -2.17 5.65 13.77
CA GLN A 60 -1.57 5.11 12.55
C GLN A 60 -2.63 4.81 11.51
N LYS A 61 -2.40 5.27 10.29
CA LYS A 61 -3.31 5.09 9.17
C LYS A 61 -2.66 4.31 8.03
N PRO A 62 -3.19 3.13 7.66
CA PRO A 62 -2.72 2.39 6.49
C PRO A 62 -3.39 2.92 5.21
N LEU A 63 -2.61 3.57 4.33
CA LEU A 63 -3.05 4.15 3.06
C LEU A 63 -2.74 3.20 1.90
N HIS A 64 -3.74 2.81 1.13
CA HIS A 64 -3.60 1.93 -0.03
C HIS A 64 -2.95 2.68 -1.20
N HIS A 65 -1.89 2.10 -1.78
CA HIS A 65 -1.06 2.76 -2.79
C HIS A 65 -1.81 3.26 -4.04
N VAL A 66 -2.85 2.55 -4.51
CA VAL A 66 -3.73 3.01 -5.60
C VAL A 66 -4.90 3.86 -5.13
N LYS A 67 -5.68 3.40 -4.14
CA LYS A 67 -6.97 4.02 -3.79
C LYS A 67 -6.81 5.36 -3.07
N ASP A 68 -5.74 5.49 -2.29
CA ASP A 68 -5.52 6.64 -1.41
C ASP A 68 -4.42 7.56 -1.96
N ALA A 69 -4.18 7.55 -3.28
CA ALA A 69 -3.10 8.31 -3.91
C ALA A 69 -3.21 9.83 -3.65
N GLU A 70 -4.43 10.39 -3.61
CA GLU A 70 -4.66 11.80 -3.25
C GLU A 70 -4.24 12.08 -1.80
N GLU A 71 -4.67 11.22 -0.87
CA GLU A 71 -4.33 11.36 0.54
C GLU A 71 -2.82 11.15 0.79
N ILE A 72 -2.19 10.20 0.10
CA ILE A 72 -0.74 10.01 0.14
C ILE A 72 -0.03 11.28 -0.37
N SER A 73 -0.54 11.91 -1.43
CA SER A 73 -0.02 13.19 -1.92
C SER A 73 -0.19 14.30 -0.88
N ASP A 74 -1.32 14.35 -0.19
CA ASP A 74 -1.58 15.29 0.90
C ASP A 74 -0.61 15.07 2.06
N VAL A 75 -0.42 13.83 2.51
CA VAL A 75 0.54 13.46 3.56
C VAL A 75 1.95 13.90 3.17
N ILE A 76 2.40 13.64 1.94
CA ILE A 76 3.72 14.07 1.47
C ILE A 76 3.84 15.60 1.46
N ARG A 77 2.77 16.31 1.09
CA ARG A 77 2.73 17.79 1.09
C ARG A 77 2.75 18.37 2.50
N GLN A 78 2.10 17.71 3.46
CA GLN A 78 2.05 18.10 4.87
C GLN A 78 3.33 17.72 5.61
N ALA A 79 4.00 16.63 5.22
CA ALA A 79 5.26 16.17 5.78
C ALA A 79 6.48 17.01 5.30
N ARG A 80 6.27 18.26 4.88
CA ARG A 80 7.36 19.20 4.59
C ARG A 80 8.29 19.26 5.80
N VAL A 81 9.58 19.19 5.54
CA VAL A 81 10.59 19.28 6.60
C VAL A 81 11.21 20.66 6.61
N ASP A 82 11.60 21.13 7.80
CA ASP A 82 12.47 22.31 7.93
C ASP A 82 13.91 22.00 7.49
N GLU A 83 14.77 23.02 7.55
CA GLU A 83 16.19 22.92 7.20
C GLU A 83 16.96 21.93 8.11
N GLU A 84 16.40 21.58 9.28
CA GLU A 84 16.96 20.61 10.22
C GLU A 84 16.43 19.18 9.99
N GLY A 85 15.51 19.01 9.02
CA GLY A 85 14.93 17.72 8.67
C GLY A 85 13.75 17.30 9.57
N ASN A 86 13.25 18.19 10.44
CA ASN A 86 12.07 17.92 11.27
C ASN A 86 10.79 18.16 10.46
N ARG A 87 9.76 17.34 10.68
CA ARG A 87 8.45 17.54 10.03
C ARG A 87 7.80 18.82 10.55
N VAL A 88 7.44 19.71 9.63
CA VAL A 88 6.73 20.95 9.87
C VAL A 88 5.32 20.83 9.30
N TRP A 89 4.34 20.85 10.19
CA TRP A 89 2.92 20.92 9.84
C TRP A 89 2.54 22.38 9.57
N SER A 90 1.84 22.65 8.47
CA SER A 90 1.39 24.00 8.07
C SER A 90 -0.11 24.07 7.85
#